data_AF-A0A7S0TGW3-F1
#
_entry.id   AF-A0A7S0TGW3-F1
#
_cell.length_a   1.000
_cell.length_b   1.000
_cell.length_c   1.000
_cell.angle_alpha   90.00
_cell.angle_beta   90.00
_cell.angle_gamma   90.00
#
_symmetry.space_group_name_H-M   'P 1'
#
loop_
_entity.id
_entity.type
_entity.pdbx_description
1 polymer ?
#
loop_
_entity_poly.entity_id
_entity_poly.type
_entity_poly.pdbx_seq_one_letter_code
_entity_poly.pdbx_strand_id
1 'polypeptide(L)'
;HFRRIVFLPPLSDQDYTNMYGAVDVVLDSFPFGGHTSTMDALSIGKPVVTLPTRFMSGRCTQGFYEVMGLQSLVASSVDEYVAIALRVGMDKAYRKGLRKQIKEAMPRLTKDMRSTRGW
;
A
#
# COMPACT_ATOMS: atom_id res chain seq x y z
N HIS A 1 6.08 -6.77 27.41
CA HIS A 1 4.95 -5.81 27.29
C HIS A 1 4.81 -5.35 25.84
N PHE A 2 3.85 -5.90 25.08
CA PHE A 2 3.60 -5.55 23.67
C PHE A 2 2.19 -4.95 23.46
N ARG A 3 1.72 -4.05 24.33
CA ARG A 3 0.34 -3.52 24.28
C ARG A 3 -0.03 -2.76 22.99
N ARG A 4 0.94 -2.47 22.11
CA ARG A 4 0.76 -1.76 20.84
C ARG A 4 1.13 -2.60 19.61
N ILE A 5 1.52 -3.86 19.81
CA ILE A 5 1.94 -4.76 18.75
C ILE A 5 1.10 -6.04 18.86
N VAL A 6 0.38 -6.36 17.80
CA VAL A 6 -0.45 -7.57 17.71
C VAL A 6 0.10 -8.43 16.59
N PHE A 7 0.48 -9.67 16.91
CA PHE A 7 0.83 -10.68 15.93
C PHE A 7 -0.41 -11.51 15.64
N LEU A 8 -0.78 -11.59 14.37
CA LEU A 8 -1.90 -12.43 13.95
C LEU A 8 -1.38 -13.83 13.60
N PRO A 9 -2.12 -14.90 13.94
CA PRO A 9 -1.80 -16.24 13.44
C PRO A 9 -2.03 -16.29 11.92
N PRO A 10 -1.62 -17.38 11.24
CA PRO A 10 -2.06 -17.64 9.88
C PRO A 10 -3.58 -17.49 9.76
N LEU A 11 -4.03 -16.73 8.76
CA LEU A 11 -5.45 -16.43 8.53
C LEU A 11 -5.96 -17.18 7.31
N SER A 12 -7.27 -17.44 7.28
CA SER A 12 -7.95 -17.80 6.03
C SER A 12 -7.88 -16.63 5.04
N ASP A 13 -8.03 -16.89 3.74
CA ASP A 13 -8.03 -15.82 2.71
C ASP A 13 -9.09 -14.74 3.00
N GLN A 14 -10.25 -15.18 3.49
CA GLN A 14 -11.36 -14.29 3.87
C GLN A 14 -10.99 -13.42 5.07
N ASP A 15 -10.39 -14.00 6.11
CA ASP A 15 -9.99 -13.25 7.31
C ASP A 15 -8.81 -12.33 7.03
N TYR A 16 -7.86 -12.74 6.19
CA TYR A 16 -6.77 -11.88 5.71
C TYR A 16 -7.31 -10.64 4.97
N THR A 17 -8.28 -10.84 4.08
CA THR A 17 -8.93 -9.73 3.37
C THR A 17 -9.69 -8.82 4.35
N ASN A 18 -10.43 -9.42 5.29
CA ASN A 18 -11.22 -8.68 6.29
C ASN A 18 -10.34 -7.91 7.28
N MET A 19 -9.15 -8.44 7.62
CA MET A 19 -8.19 -7.79 8.51
C MET A 19 -7.82 -6.41 7.99
N TYR A 20 -7.65 -6.26 6.67
CA TYR A 20 -7.39 -4.93 6.12
C TYR A 20 -8.51 -3.95 6.41
N GLY A 21 -9.75 -4.39 6.61
CA GLY A 21 -10.86 -3.55 7.08
C GLY A 21 -10.48 -2.69 8.30
N ALA A 22 -9.75 -3.28 9.25
CA ALA A 22 -9.24 -2.62 10.46
C ALA A 22 -7.93 -1.82 10.24
N VAL A 23 -7.26 -1.96 9.10
CA VAL A 23 -6.01 -1.25 8.79
C VAL A 23 -6.29 0.15 8.29
N ASP A 24 -5.62 1.13 8.89
CA ASP A 24 -5.71 2.53 8.47
C ASP A 24 -4.60 2.91 7.47
N VAL A 25 -3.39 2.43 7.72
CA VAL A 25 -2.19 2.67 6.91
C VAL A 25 -1.37 1.38 6.86
N VAL A 26 -0.85 1.05 5.68
CA VAL A 26 0.12 -0.03 5.50
C VAL A 26 1.51 0.60 5.41
N LEU A 27 2.45 0.04 6.17
CA LEU A 27 3.85 0.43 6.15
C LEU A 27 4.60 -0.59 5.29
N ASP A 28 5.06 -0.15 4.13
CA ASP A 28 5.85 -0.99 3.24
C ASP A 28 7.26 -1.18 3.83
N SER A 29 7.78 -2.40 3.77
CA SER A 29 9.10 -2.70 4.29
C SER A 29 10.21 -2.19 3.38
N PHE A 30 11.38 -1.92 3.95
CA PHE A 30 12.60 -1.62 3.21
C PHE A 30 13.78 -2.34 3.89
N PRO A 31 14.78 -2.82 3.14
CA PRO A 31 15.06 -2.53 1.73
C PRO A 31 14.30 -3.37 0.71
N PHE A 32 13.56 -4.39 1.16
CA PHE A 32 12.71 -5.25 0.34
C PHE A 32 11.25 -4.87 0.58
N GLY A 33 10.60 -4.30 -0.43
CA GLY A 33 9.22 -3.85 -0.38
C GLY A 33 8.23 -4.95 -0.74
N GLY A 34 6.96 -4.64 -0.50
CA GLY A 34 5.83 -5.45 -0.87
C GLY A 34 5.61 -5.49 -2.38
N HIS A 35 4.96 -6.57 -2.80
CA HIS A 35 4.47 -6.74 -4.16
C HIS A 35 3.01 -7.19 -4.11
N THR A 36 2.77 -8.45 -3.75
CA THR A 36 1.42 -9.01 -3.61
C THR A 36 0.65 -8.33 -2.47
N SER A 37 1.26 -8.21 -1.28
CA SER A 37 0.64 -7.52 -0.13
C SER A 37 0.30 -6.06 -0.41
N THR A 38 1.09 -5.38 -1.24
CA THR A 38 0.79 -4.03 -1.73
C THR A 38 -0.41 -4.05 -2.67
N MET A 39 -0.48 -4.99 -3.62
CA MET A 39 -1.62 -5.14 -4.52
C MET A 39 -2.91 -5.44 -3.75
N ASP A 40 -2.85 -6.33 -2.76
CA ASP A 40 -3.97 -6.66 -1.87
C ASP A 40 -4.47 -5.41 -1.15
N ALA A 41 -3.56 -4.65 -0.53
CA ALA A 41 -3.89 -3.40 0.16
C ALA A 41 -4.54 -2.36 -0.78
N LEU A 42 -3.94 -2.14 -1.96
CA LEU A 42 -4.44 -1.17 -2.94
C LEU A 42 -5.80 -1.58 -3.51
N SER A 43 -6.05 -2.88 -3.72
CA SER A 43 -7.31 -3.41 -4.29
C SER A 43 -8.56 -2.99 -3.50
N ILE A 44 -8.42 -2.82 -2.19
CA ILE A 44 -9.48 -2.37 -1.26
C ILE A 44 -9.30 -0.92 -0.81
N GLY A 45 -8.38 -0.19 -1.46
CA GLY A 45 -8.15 1.24 -1.28
C GLY A 45 -7.36 1.60 -0.05
N LYS A 46 -6.49 0.74 0.49
CA LYS A 46 -5.67 1.04 1.68
C LYS A 46 -4.40 1.78 1.25
N PRO A 47 -4.05 2.92 1.88
CA PRO A 47 -2.83 3.64 1.57
C PRO A 47 -1.61 2.86 2.08
N VAL A 48 -0.62 2.70 1.21
CA VAL A 48 0.66 2.05 1.49
C VAL A 48 1.76 3.12 1.46
N VAL A 49 2.44 3.37 2.57
CA VAL A 49 3.59 4.30 2.61
C VAL A 49 4.84 3.51 2.27
N THR A 50 5.63 3.98 1.29
CA THR A 50 6.81 3.25 0.79
C THR A 50 8.07 4.12 0.76
N LEU A 51 9.23 3.50 0.95
CA LEU A 51 10.55 4.12 0.82
C LEU A 51 11.34 3.34 -0.24
N PRO A 52 11.41 3.85 -1.48
CA PRO A 52 12.07 3.12 -2.56
C PRO A 52 13.56 2.93 -2.30
N THR A 53 14.10 1.77 -2.68
CA THR A 53 15.53 1.49 -2.60
C THR A 53 16.17 1.32 -3.98
N ARG A 54 17.50 1.18 -4.02
CA ARG A 54 18.25 0.98 -5.27
C ARG A 54 17.85 -0.29 -6.02
N PHE A 55 17.33 -1.30 -5.32
CA PHE A 55 17.01 -2.60 -5.90
C PHE A 55 15.56 -2.65 -6.37
N MET A 56 15.29 -3.42 -7.42
CA MET A 56 13.93 -3.57 -7.97
C MET A 56 12.92 -4.06 -6.91
N SER A 57 13.35 -4.95 -6.02
CA SER A 57 12.53 -5.45 -4.91
C SER A 57 12.07 -4.37 -3.94
N GLY A 58 12.76 -3.23 -3.87
CA GLY A 58 12.32 -2.06 -3.08
C GLY A 58 11.53 -1.03 -3.87
N ARG A 59 11.20 -1.28 -5.16
CA ARG A 59 10.56 -0.27 -6.04
C ARG A 59 9.20 -0.69 -6.59
N CYS A 60 8.68 -1.87 -6.24
CA CYS A 60 7.38 -2.33 -6.73
C CYS A 60 6.23 -1.39 -6.35
N THR A 61 6.12 -1.04 -5.06
CA THR A 61 5.08 -0.10 -4.59
C THR A 61 5.19 1.28 -5.23
N GLN A 62 6.42 1.79 -5.45
CA GLN A 62 6.64 3.03 -6.19
C GLN A 62 6.13 2.94 -7.62
N GLY A 63 6.46 1.86 -8.34
CA GLY A 63 6.00 1.65 -9.72
C GLY A 63 4.47 1.57 -9.82
N PHE A 64 3.81 0.94 -8.85
CA PHE A 64 2.35 0.95 -8.79
C PHE A 64 1.81 2.38 -8.64
N TYR A 65 2.38 3.17 -7.75
CA TYR A 65 1.98 4.56 -7.58
C TYR A 65 2.29 5.46 -8.79
N GLU A 66 3.32 5.15 -9.56
CA GLU A 66 3.62 5.81 -10.82
C GLU A 66 2.48 5.57 -11.84
N VAL A 67 2.07 4.32 -12.04
CA VAL A 67 0.93 3.97 -12.91
C VAL A 67 -0.38 4.58 -12.41
N MET A 68 -0.58 4.64 -11.09
CA MET A 68 -1.76 5.26 -10.48
C MET A 68 -1.73 6.80 -10.55
N GLY A 69 -0.57 7.41 -10.76
CA GLY A 69 -0.39 8.86 -10.69
C GLY A 69 -0.49 9.43 -9.28
N LEU A 70 -0.09 8.67 -8.25
CA LEU A 70 -0.23 9.02 -6.83
C LEU A 70 1.11 8.98 -6.09
N GLN A 71 1.91 10.04 -6.18
CA GLN A 71 3.25 10.08 -5.59
C GLN A 71 3.30 10.53 -4.11
N SER A 72 2.19 10.99 -3.53
CA SER A 72 2.15 11.52 -2.16
C SER A 72 2.42 10.51 -1.04
N LEU A 73 2.57 9.22 -1.38
CA LEU A 73 2.84 8.12 -0.44
C LEU A 73 4.22 7.49 -0.66
N VAL A 74 5.03 8.08 -1.55
CA VAL A 74 6.40 7.65 -1.86
C VAL A 74 7.37 8.58 -1.15
N ALA A 75 8.04 8.08 -0.12
CA ALA A 75 9.02 8.83 0.63
C ALA A 75 10.40 8.83 -0.05
N SER A 76 11.16 9.92 0.12
CA SER A 76 12.55 10.06 -0.33
C SER A 76 13.57 9.86 0.79
N SER A 77 13.13 9.79 2.04
CA SER A 77 13.96 9.57 3.23
C SER A 77 13.18 8.85 4.33
N VAL A 78 13.89 8.36 5.35
CA VAL A 78 13.26 7.74 6.54
C VAL A 78 12.40 8.76 7.29
N ASP A 79 12.85 10.01 7.43
CA ASP A 79 12.09 11.04 8.12
C ASP A 79 10.79 11.37 7.38
N GLU A 80 10.84 11.45 6.05
CA GLU A 80 9.65 11.64 5.23
C GLU A 80 8.71 10.43 5.30
N TYR A 81 9.25 9.21 5.31
CA TYR A 81 8.45 7.99 5.48
C TYR A 81 7.65 8.03 6.79
N VAL A 82 8.31 8.41 7.89
CA VAL A 82 7.65 8.58 9.20
C VAL A 82 6.62 9.71 9.15
N ALA A 83 6.94 10.86 8.55
CA ALA A 83 6.03 11.99 8.46
C ALA A 83 4.76 11.65 7.66
N ILE A 84 4.89 10.97 6.52
CA ILE A 84 3.77 10.50 5.71
C ILE A 84 2.95 9.49 6.52
N ALA A 85 3.59 8.50 7.15
CA ALA A 85 2.91 7.49 7.97
C ALA A 85 2.09 8.11 9.10
N LEU A 86 2.65 9.08 9.82
CA LEU A 86 1.96 9.82 10.87
C LEU A 86 0.77 10.60 10.32
N ARG A 87 0.96 11.32 9.20
CA ARG A 87 -0.13 12.09 8.57
C ARG A 87 -1.27 11.18 8.16
N VAL A 88 -1.00 10.06 7.49
CA VAL A 88 -2.03 9.10 7.08
C VAL A 88 -2.70 8.43 8.28
N GLY A 89 -1.93 8.10 9.33
CA GLY A 89 -2.44 7.46 10.54
C GLY A 89 -3.32 8.38 11.38
N MET A 90 -3.00 9.67 11.46
CA MET A 90 -3.64 10.63 12.38
C MET A 90 -4.70 11.52 11.70
N ASP A 91 -4.54 11.88 10.42
CA ASP A 91 -5.50 12.71 9.70
C ASP A 91 -6.51 11.85 8.93
N LYS A 92 -7.67 11.64 9.56
CA LYS A 92 -8.78 10.85 9.00
C LYS A 92 -9.32 11.43 7.69
N ALA A 93 -9.34 12.77 7.53
CA ALA A 93 -9.88 13.42 6.34
C ALA A 93 -8.93 13.22 5.15
N TYR A 94 -7.63 13.45 5.37
CA TYR A 94 -6.59 13.17 4.40
C TYR A 94 -6.57 11.70 3.99
N ARG A 95 -6.61 10.78 4.96
CA ARG A 95 -6.71 9.34 4.70
C ARG A 95 -7.93 8.98 3.88
N LYS A 96 -9.11 9.56 4.16
CA LYS A 96 -10.33 9.31 3.37
C LYS A 96 -10.17 9.76 1.92
N GLY A 97 -9.54 10.91 1.69
CA GLY A 97 -9.20 11.41 0.35
C GLY A 97 -8.29 10.45 -0.42
N LEU A 98 -7.21 9.99 0.22
CA LEU A 98 -6.29 9.00 -0.36
C LEU A 98 -7.00 7.69 -0.71
N ARG A 99 -7.83 7.16 0.21
CA ARG A 99 -8.61 5.93 -0.05
C ARG A 99 -9.49 6.05 -1.29
N LYS A 100 -10.09 7.23 -1.52
CA LYS A 100 -10.90 7.50 -2.72
C LYS A 100 -10.02 7.51 -3.97
N GLN A 101 -8.93 8.27 -3.96
CA GLN A 101 -7.98 8.36 -5.08
C GLN A 101 -7.40 7.00 -5.46
N ILE A 102 -7.02 6.19 -4.47
CA ILE A 102 -6.48 4.83 -4.69
C ILE A 102 -7.53 3.95 -5.39
N LYS A 103 -8.78 3.93 -4.91
CA LYS A 103 -9.84 3.14 -5.54
C LYS A 103 -10.15 3.59 -6.97
N GLU A 104 -10.13 4.90 -7.23
CA GLU A 104 -10.34 5.46 -8.58
C GLU A 104 -9.20 5.14 -9.54
N ALA A 105 -7.97 5.08 -9.03
CA ALA A 105 -6.78 4.76 -9.82
C ALA A 105 -6.50 3.24 -9.92
N MET A 106 -7.06 2.41 -9.02
CA MET A 106 -6.81 0.97 -8.97
C MET A 106 -7.05 0.25 -10.31
N PRO A 107 -8.10 0.59 -11.09
CA PRO A 107 -8.30 -0.01 -12.40
C PRO A 107 -7.13 0.20 -13.37
N ARG A 108 -6.25 1.20 -13.17
CA ARG A 108 -5.08 1.41 -14.04
C ARG A 108 -4.02 0.33 -13.88
N LEU A 109 -3.94 -0.31 -12.71
CA LEU A 109 -3.03 -1.44 -12.45
C LEU A 109 -3.57 -2.76 -13.00
N THR A 110 -4.89 -2.90 -13.09
CA THR A 110 -5.55 -4.16 -13.49
C THR A 110 -6.05 -4.15 -14.93
N LYS A 111 -6.17 -2.98 -15.57
CA LYS A 111 -6.65 -2.85 -16.96
C LYS A 111 -5.61 -3.15 -18.04
N ASP A 112 -4.56 -3.89 -17.73
CA ASP A 112 -3.77 -4.52 -18.79
C ASP A 112 -4.45 -5.80 -19.31
N MET A 113 -5.56 -5.62 -20.03
CA MET A 113 -6.23 -6.69 -20.82
C MET A 113 -5.40 -7.13 -22.04
N ARG A 114 -4.11 -6.77 -22.15
CA ARG A 114 -3.24 -7.32 -23.22
C ARG A 114 -2.75 -8.73 -22.92
N SER A 115 -2.88 -9.20 -21.67
CA SER A 115 -2.45 -10.54 -21.25
C SER A 115 -3.53 -11.62 -21.36
N THR A 116 -4.81 -11.24 -21.53
CA THR A 116 -5.94 -12.19 -21.69
C THR A 116 -6.35 -12.42 -23.15
N ARG A 117 -5.61 -11.85 -24.11
CA ARG A 117 -5.69 -12.20 -25.54
C ARG A 117 -4.43 -12.97 -25.93
N GLY A 118 -4.32 -14.21 -25.48
CA GLY A 118 -3.14 -15.03 -25.78
C GLY A 118 -3.03 -16.36 -25.02
N TRP A 119 -4.13 -16.85 -24.46
CA TRP A 119 -4.26 -18.24 -24.00
C TRP A 119 -5.50 -18.84 -24.66
#